data_AF-A0A1I2UCK5-F1
#
_entry.id   AF-A0A1I2UCK5-F1
#
_cell.length_a   1.000
_cell.length_b   1.000
_cell.length_c   1.000
_cell.angle_alpha   90.00
_cell.angle_beta   90.00
_cell.angle_gamma   90.00
#
_symmetry.space_group_name_H-M   'P 1'
#
loop_
_entity.id
_entity.type
_entity.pdbx_description
1 polymer ?
#
loop_
_entity_poly.entity_id
_entity_poly.type
_entity_poly.pdbx_seq_one_letter_code
_entity_poly.pdbx_strand_id
1 'polypeptide(L)'
;MARTKARLGALAGTLALAAGMTLTNAGPASAAPTFTFSYQSFSNGDYTINVYNDGVLAGSADWYADPHGVYGPGTGDTVGAWDGLADGYGIAAHLAGDYRIATTAGHASPYTDYVSGDIPEDTPLILRAYVVKGGDVAYSLGKTVYS
;
A
#
# COMPACT_ATOMS: atom_id res chain seq x y z
N MET A 1 1.72 27.42 47.11
CA MET A 1 3.14 27.10 46.85
C MET A 1 3.47 25.91 47.74
N ALA A 2 3.90 24.74 47.28
CA ALA A 2 5.19 24.49 46.62
C ALA A 2 5.13 23.31 45.61
N ARG A 3 6.09 23.33 44.69
CA ARG A 3 6.25 22.49 43.51
C ARG A 3 6.99 21.18 43.83
N THR A 4 6.73 20.15 43.02
CA THR A 4 7.72 19.42 42.18
C THR A 4 7.57 17.90 42.20
N LYS A 5 7.33 17.38 40.98
CA LYS A 5 7.73 16.13 40.32
C LYS A 5 8.37 15.01 41.18
N ALA A 6 7.88 13.79 41.01
CA ALA A 6 8.56 12.70 40.30
C ALA A 6 7.66 11.45 40.27
N ARG A 7 7.52 10.78 39.12
CA ARG A 7 6.95 9.43 39.02
C ARG A 7 8.12 8.44 38.92
N LEU A 8 8.72 8.11 40.07
CA LEU A 8 9.36 6.82 40.35
C LEU A 8 8.26 5.92 40.95
N GLY A 9 8.21 4.61 40.80
CA GLY A 9 9.10 3.63 40.21
C GLY A 9 8.45 2.28 40.53
N ALA A 10 8.37 1.37 39.56
CA ALA A 10 7.89 0.02 39.82
C ALA A 10 9.08 -0.82 40.29
N LEU A 11 8.92 -1.32 41.52
CA LEU A 11 9.88 -1.99 42.37
C LEU A 11 10.37 -3.31 41.74
N ALA A 12 11.67 -3.54 41.87
CA ALA A 12 12.34 -4.80 41.55
C ALA A 12 11.87 -5.95 42.47
N GLY A 13 11.71 -7.14 41.90
CA GLY A 13 11.66 -8.41 42.61
C GLY A 13 12.60 -9.40 41.92
N THR A 14 13.80 -9.56 42.46
CA THR A 14 14.82 -10.53 42.02
C THR A 14 14.72 -11.81 42.84
N LEU A 15 14.77 -12.99 42.21
CA LEU A 15 15.88 -13.98 42.26
C LEU A 15 15.42 -15.39 41.86
N ALA A 16 15.98 -15.95 40.79
CA ALA A 16 16.46 -17.33 40.71
C ALA A 16 17.38 -17.49 39.48
N LEU A 17 18.62 -17.90 39.74
CA LEU A 17 19.66 -18.14 38.75
C LEU A 17 19.41 -19.47 38.01
N ALA A 18 19.26 -19.42 36.69
CA ALA A 18 19.50 -20.55 35.81
C ALA A 18 20.41 -20.10 34.66
N ALA A 19 21.56 -20.76 34.54
CA ALA A 19 22.55 -20.53 33.50
C ALA A 19 21.98 -20.93 32.12
N GLY A 20 22.05 -19.99 31.19
CA GLY A 20 21.67 -20.18 29.80
C GLY A 20 21.81 -18.85 29.07
N MET A 21 23.00 -18.61 28.53
CA MET A 21 23.24 -17.43 27.69
C MET A 21 22.38 -17.54 26.43
N THR A 22 21.24 -16.86 26.39
CA THR A 22 20.69 -16.40 25.14
C THR A 22 21.05 -14.93 25.03
N LEU A 23 22.09 -14.62 24.26
CA LEU A 23 22.13 -13.32 23.61
C LEU A 23 20.83 -13.25 22.79
N THR A 24 19.79 -12.63 23.34
CA THR A 24 18.72 -12.14 22.50
C THR A 24 19.38 -11.07 21.66
N ASN A 25 19.82 -11.47 20.47
CA ASN A 25 20.22 -10.57 19.41
C ASN A 25 18.94 -9.79 19.08
N ALA A 26 18.66 -8.75 19.88
CA ALA A 26 17.70 -7.74 19.55
C ALA A 26 18.26 -7.13 18.27
N GLY A 27 17.80 -7.67 17.13
CA GLY A 27 18.14 -7.13 15.83
C GLY A 27 17.91 -5.63 15.87
N PRO A 28 18.69 -4.84 15.12
CA PRO A 28 18.46 -3.40 15.06
C PRO A 28 16.96 -3.18 14.86
N ALA A 29 16.36 -2.34 15.71
CA ALA A 29 14.99 -1.91 15.53
C ALA A 29 14.95 -1.17 14.19
N SER A 30 14.58 -1.89 13.13
CA SER A 30 14.36 -1.31 11.83
C SER A 30 13.14 -0.41 11.98
N ALA A 31 13.28 0.87 11.59
CA ALA A 31 12.13 1.74 11.49
C ALA A 31 11.10 1.08 10.56
N ALA A 32 9.83 1.10 10.96
CA ALA A 32 8.77 0.64 10.07
C ALA A 32 8.84 1.47 8.77
N PRO A 33 8.67 0.83 7.59
CA PRO A 33 8.69 1.56 6.33
C PRO A 33 7.65 2.68 6.33
N THR A 34 8.01 3.79 5.69
CA THR A 34 7.15 4.96 5.55
C THR A 34 6.54 5.00 4.15
N PHE A 35 5.25 4.69 4.08
CA PHE A 35 4.50 4.75 2.82
C PHE A 35 3.93 6.14 2.58
N THR A 36 4.15 6.66 1.38
CA THR A 36 3.57 7.93 0.92
C THR A 36 2.96 7.78 -0.47
N PHE A 37 2.03 8.67 -0.80
CA PHE A 37 1.22 8.57 -2.02
C PHE A 37 1.27 9.88 -2.80
N SER A 38 1.55 9.80 -4.10
CA SER A 38 1.38 10.92 -5.03
C SER A 38 0.26 10.62 -6.02
N TYR A 39 -0.35 11.68 -6.54
CA TYR A 39 -1.57 11.58 -7.32
C TYR A 39 -1.39 12.30 -8.65
N GLN A 40 -1.69 11.62 -9.76
CA GLN A 40 -1.54 12.15 -11.10
C GLN A 40 -2.82 11.90 -11.89
N SER A 41 -3.38 12.96 -12.45
CA SER A 41 -4.50 12.90 -13.40
C SER A 41 -4.00 13.23 -14.79
N PHE A 42 -4.53 12.54 -15.79
CA PHE A 42 -4.22 12.77 -17.19
C PHE A 42 -5.43 13.36 -17.94
N SER A 43 -5.18 14.05 -19.04
CA SER A 43 -6.24 14.75 -19.79
C SER A 43 -7.24 13.82 -20.49
N ASN A 44 -6.90 12.53 -20.60
CA ASN A 44 -7.73 11.48 -21.19
C ASN A 44 -8.62 10.77 -20.16
N GLY A 45 -8.65 11.21 -18.90
CA GLY A 45 -9.46 10.58 -17.85
C GLY A 45 -8.70 9.54 -17.01
N ASP A 46 -7.51 9.13 -17.46
CA ASP A 46 -6.65 8.21 -16.70
C ASP A 46 -6.19 8.83 -15.39
N TYR A 47 -5.88 7.95 -14.45
CA TYR A 47 -5.41 8.34 -13.12
C TYR A 47 -4.39 7.36 -12.58
N THR A 48 -3.32 7.90 -11.99
CA THR A 48 -2.29 7.11 -11.31
C THR A 48 -2.12 7.59 -9.88
N ILE A 49 -2.12 6.64 -8.95
CA ILE A 49 -1.70 6.84 -7.57
C ILE A 49 -0.35 6.13 -7.40
N ASN A 50 0.74 6.89 -7.35
CA ASN A 50 2.05 6.30 -7.10
C ASN A 50 2.22 6.05 -5.60
N VAL A 51 2.81 4.92 -5.29
CA VAL A 51 3.16 4.49 -3.94
C VAL A 51 4.66 4.57 -3.78
N TYR A 52 5.11 5.25 -2.73
CA TYR A 52 6.53 5.31 -2.38
C TYR A 52 6.75 4.63 -1.03
N ASN A 53 7.80 3.82 -0.95
CA ASN A 53 8.31 3.25 0.28
C ASN A 53 9.64 3.94 0.62
N ASP A 54 9.69 4.64 1.76
CA ASP A 54 10.86 5.40 2.20
C ASP A 54 11.40 6.37 1.13
N GLY A 55 10.49 6.98 0.37
CA GLY A 55 10.78 7.94 -0.70
C GLY A 55 11.18 7.32 -2.05
N VAL A 56 11.28 5.99 -2.15
CA VAL A 56 11.54 5.27 -3.39
C VAL A 56 10.20 4.81 -4.00
N LEU A 57 10.02 4.97 -5.31
CA LEU A 57 8.82 4.50 -6.00
C LEU A 57 8.71 2.98 -5.86
N ALA A 58 7.71 2.54 -5.11
CA ALA A 58 7.43 1.14 -4.84
C ALA A 58 6.51 0.53 -5.89
N GLY A 59 5.54 1.31 -6.36
CA GLY A 59 4.58 0.86 -7.36
C GLY A 59 3.48 1.88 -7.62
N SER A 60 2.38 1.44 -8.22
CA SER A 60 1.23 2.28 -8.54
C SER A 60 -0.10 1.53 -8.52
N ALA A 61 -1.17 2.29 -8.26
CA ALA A 61 -2.53 1.91 -8.60
C ALA A 61 -3.01 2.81 -9.74
N ASP A 62 -3.46 2.19 -10.83
CA ASP A 62 -3.75 2.86 -12.08
C ASP A 62 -5.21 2.65 -12.49
N TRP A 63 -5.79 3.71 -13.05
CA TRP A 63 -7.10 3.72 -13.69
C TRP A 63 -6.93 4.16 -15.13
N TYR A 64 -7.53 3.39 -16.04
CA TYR A 64 -7.60 3.69 -17.44
C TYR A 64 -9.07 3.70 -17.86
N ALA A 65 -9.57 4.89 -18.18
CA ALA A 65 -10.88 5.05 -18.81
C ALA A 65 -10.69 4.72 -20.29
N ASP A 66 -11.35 3.66 -20.77
CA ASP A 66 -11.21 3.19 -22.15
C ASP A 66 -9.76 3.12 -22.68
N PRO A 67 -8.95 2.14 -22.21
CA PRO A 67 -7.55 2.02 -22.63
C PRO A 67 -7.37 1.67 -24.12
N HIS A 68 -8.44 1.53 -24.91
CA HIS A 68 -8.41 1.20 -26.35
C HIS A 68 -7.46 0.05 -26.71
N GLY A 69 -7.34 -0.96 -25.83
CA GLY A 69 -6.46 -2.11 -26.02
C GLY A 69 -4.99 -1.90 -25.63
N VAL A 70 -4.64 -0.78 -25.00
CA VAL A 70 -3.25 -0.46 -24.60
C VAL A 70 -2.87 -1.13 -23.27
N TYR A 71 -3.83 -1.34 -22.37
CA TYR A 71 -3.59 -1.86 -21.02
C TYR A 71 -4.49 -3.07 -20.71
N GLY A 72 -3.95 -4.07 -20.02
CA GLY A 72 -4.68 -5.27 -19.58
C GLY A 72 -5.15 -6.19 -20.72
N PRO A 73 -6.15 -7.07 -20.49
CA PRO A 73 -6.74 -7.95 -21.52
C PRO A 73 -7.43 -7.22 -22.68
N GLY A 74 -7.48 -5.88 -22.68
CA GLY A 74 -7.75 -5.08 -23.87
C GLY A 74 -9.22 -4.80 -24.18
N THR A 75 -10.14 -4.98 -23.23
CA THR A 75 -11.56 -4.62 -23.39
C THR A 75 -12.07 -3.85 -22.18
N GLY A 76 -12.47 -2.59 -22.38
CA GLY A 76 -13.15 -1.74 -21.40
C GLY A 76 -12.27 -1.11 -20.32
N ASP A 77 -12.90 -0.39 -19.40
CA ASP A 77 -12.20 0.32 -18.33
C ASP A 77 -11.37 -0.63 -17.47
N THR A 78 -10.16 -0.19 -17.16
CA THR A 78 -9.14 -1.06 -16.57
C THR A 78 -8.58 -0.47 -15.29
N VAL A 79 -8.50 -1.29 -14.24
CA VAL A 79 -7.73 -0.99 -13.04
C VAL A 79 -6.45 -1.81 -13.04
N GLY A 80 -5.32 -1.18 -12.74
CA GLY A 80 -4.00 -1.81 -12.73
C GLY A 80 -3.32 -1.66 -11.39
N ALA A 81 -2.57 -2.68 -10.98
CA ALA A 81 -1.65 -2.61 -9.86
C ALA A 81 -0.25 -2.98 -10.34
N TRP A 82 0.69 -2.06 -10.23
CA TRP A 82 2.09 -2.33 -10.52
C TRP A 82 2.90 -2.27 -9.23
N ASP A 83 3.77 -3.25 -9.07
CA ASP A 83 4.73 -3.37 -7.98
C ASP A 83 6.10 -3.53 -8.61
N GLY A 84 6.93 -2.49 -8.45
CA GLY A 84 8.25 -2.40 -9.08
C GLY A 84 9.40 -2.68 -8.12
N LEU A 85 9.18 -2.53 -6.81
CA LEU A 85 10.25 -2.55 -5.82
C LEU A 85 10.25 -3.86 -5.05
N ALA A 86 11.37 -4.58 -5.08
CA ALA A 86 11.55 -5.84 -4.33
C ALA A 86 11.77 -5.60 -2.82
N ASP A 87 10.80 -4.98 -2.15
CA ASP A 87 10.79 -4.65 -0.72
C ASP A 87 9.96 -5.65 0.13
N GLY A 88 9.36 -6.64 -0.53
CA GLY A 88 8.54 -7.68 0.08
C GLY A 88 7.15 -7.20 0.48
N TYR A 89 6.69 -6.07 -0.05
CA TYR A 89 5.30 -5.66 -0.10
C TYR A 89 4.74 -5.90 -1.50
N GLY A 90 3.42 -6.01 -1.59
CA GLY A 90 2.70 -5.92 -2.86
C GLY A 90 1.88 -4.63 -2.92
N ILE A 91 1.33 -4.37 -4.10
CA ILE A 91 0.43 -3.25 -4.37
C ILE A 91 -0.93 -3.80 -4.78
N ALA A 92 -2.01 -3.19 -4.30
CA ALA A 92 -3.36 -3.46 -4.78
C ALA A 92 -4.06 -2.15 -5.17
N ALA A 93 -4.80 -2.21 -6.27
CA ALA A 93 -5.61 -1.12 -6.78
C ALA A 93 -7.07 -1.50 -6.63
N HIS A 94 -7.79 -0.76 -5.78
CA HIS A 94 -9.20 -0.99 -5.51
C HIS A 94 -10.02 0.11 -6.17
N LEU A 95 -10.99 -0.29 -6.97
CA LEU A 95 -12.01 0.57 -7.54
C LEU A 95 -13.32 0.36 -6.77
N ALA A 96 -13.85 1.44 -6.19
CA ALA A 96 -15.05 1.46 -5.35
C ALA A 96 -15.09 0.36 -4.26
N GLY A 97 -13.94 0.05 -3.67
CA GLY A 97 -13.79 -0.98 -2.63
C GLY A 97 -13.62 -2.39 -3.21
N ASP A 98 -14.68 -2.91 -3.84
CA ASP A 98 -14.75 -4.29 -4.35
C ASP A 98 -15.23 -4.38 -5.80
N TYR A 99 -15.52 -3.26 -6.47
CA TYR A 99 -16.03 -3.29 -7.84
C TYR A 99 -15.02 -3.94 -8.79
N ARG A 100 -13.75 -3.54 -8.66
CA ARG A 100 -12.59 -4.23 -9.25
C ARG A 100 -11.40 -4.11 -8.31
N ILE A 101 -10.64 -5.19 -8.22
CA ILE A 101 -9.41 -5.25 -7.43
C ILE A 101 -8.34 -5.91 -8.29
N ALA A 102 -7.30 -5.16 -8.65
CA ALA A 102 -6.05 -5.70 -9.20
C ALA A 102 -5.03 -5.78 -8.06
N THR A 103 -4.26 -6.87 -7.98
CA THR A 103 -3.28 -7.04 -6.89
C THR A 103 -2.04 -7.80 -7.30
N THR A 104 -0.89 -7.37 -6.78
CA THR A 104 0.39 -8.07 -6.93
C THR A 104 0.72 -8.96 -5.72
N ALA A 105 -0.18 -9.05 -4.73
CA ALA A 105 0.04 -9.83 -3.53
C ALA A 105 0.36 -11.30 -3.84
N GLY A 106 1.45 -11.81 -3.27
CA GLY A 106 1.88 -13.20 -3.48
C GLY A 106 2.74 -13.41 -4.73
N HIS A 107 2.99 -12.37 -5.51
CA HIS A 107 3.96 -12.38 -6.62
C HIS A 107 5.28 -11.72 -6.21
N ALA A 108 6.36 -12.02 -6.92
CA ALA A 108 7.65 -11.37 -6.73
C ALA A 108 7.77 -10.14 -7.64
N SER A 109 8.23 -9.02 -7.09
CA SER A 109 8.46 -7.79 -7.85
C SER A 109 9.64 -7.95 -8.85
N PRO A 110 9.59 -7.33 -10.04
CA PRO A 110 8.49 -6.53 -10.54
C PRO A 110 7.31 -7.39 -11.03
N TYR A 111 6.09 -6.97 -10.72
CA TYR A 111 4.87 -7.62 -11.20
C TYR A 111 3.77 -6.58 -11.48
N THR A 112 2.90 -6.88 -12.43
CA THR A 112 1.74 -6.06 -12.73
C THR A 112 0.52 -6.96 -12.88
N ASP A 113 -0.58 -6.53 -12.28
CA ASP A 113 -1.89 -7.15 -12.45
C ASP A 113 -2.88 -6.14 -13.04
N TYR A 114 -3.84 -6.63 -13.82
CA TYR A 114 -4.87 -5.82 -14.45
C TYR A 114 -6.22 -6.51 -14.36
N VAL A 115 -7.26 -5.74 -14.05
CA VAL A 115 -8.65 -6.17 -14.12
C VAL A 115 -9.43 -5.19 -14.99
N SER A 116 -10.03 -5.71 -16.06
CA SER A 116 -10.74 -4.91 -17.06
C SER A 116 -12.22 -5.31 -17.16
N GLY A 117 -13.01 -4.39 -17.69
CA GLY A 117 -14.36 -4.63 -18.18
C GLY A 117 -15.12 -3.32 -18.38
N ASP A 118 -16.21 -3.37 -19.11
CA ASP A 118 -16.99 -2.14 -19.38
C ASP A 118 -17.71 -1.68 -18.10
N ILE A 119 -17.64 -0.39 -17.81
CA ILE A 119 -18.47 0.32 -16.84
C ILE A 119 -19.38 1.26 -17.64
N PRO A 120 -20.61 1.55 -17.18
CA PRO A 120 -21.41 2.60 -17.80
C PRO A 120 -20.67 3.94 -17.78
N GLU A 121 -20.67 4.63 -18.91
CA GLU A 121 -20.12 5.99 -19.07
C GLU A 121 -20.67 6.97 -18.03
N ASP A 122 -19.87 8.00 -17.73
CA ASP A 122 -20.10 9.05 -16.75
C ASP A 122 -20.30 8.53 -15.31
N THR A 123 -19.88 7.29 -15.02
CA THR A 123 -20.04 6.70 -13.69
C THR A 123 -18.93 7.19 -12.76
N PRO A 124 -19.25 7.87 -11.64
CA PRO A 124 -18.25 8.25 -10.65
C PRO A 124 -17.80 7.03 -9.85
N LEU A 125 -16.50 6.78 -9.83
CA LEU A 125 -15.86 5.66 -9.14
C LEU A 125 -14.78 6.17 -8.19
N ILE A 126 -14.36 5.36 -7.21
CA ILE A 126 -13.31 5.74 -6.26
C ILE A 126 -12.13 4.80 -6.39
N LEU A 127 -11.00 5.31 -6.89
CA LEU A 127 -9.73 4.59 -6.92
C LEU A 127 -8.97 4.76 -5.60
N ARG A 128 -8.39 3.67 -5.09
CA ARG A 128 -7.45 3.66 -3.96
C ARG A 128 -6.29 2.72 -4.22
N ALA A 129 -5.10 3.16 -3.82
CA ALA A 129 -3.93 2.30 -3.70
C ALA A 129 -3.85 1.71 -2.29
N TYR A 130 -3.49 0.43 -2.21
CA TYR A 130 -3.19 -0.29 -0.99
C TYR A 130 -1.79 -0.89 -1.08
N VAL A 131 -1.09 -0.89 0.05
CA VAL A 131 0.15 -1.63 0.25
C VAL A 131 -0.18 -2.87 1.06
N VAL A 132 0.22 -4.04 0.56
CA VAL A 132 -0.23 -5.33 1.08
C VAL A 132 0.94 -6.23 1.48
N LYS A 133 0.84 -6.88 2.65
CA LYS A 133 1.80 -7.88 3.14
C LYS A 133 1.13 -8.82 4.13
N GLY A 134 0.48 -9.86 3.61
CA GLY A 134 -0.39 -10.74 4.41
C GLY A 134 -1.67 -10.06 4.92
N GLY A 135 -1.97 -8.86 4.40
CA GLY A 135 -3.06 -7.96 4.78
C GLY A 135 -2.72 -6.51 4.40
N ASP A 136 -3.66 -5.60 4.58
CA ASP A 136 -3.46 -4.18 4.28
C ASP A 136 -2.55 -3.51 5.33
N VAL A 137 -1.48 -2.88 4.86
CA VAL A 137 -0.48 -2.20 5.71
C VAL A 137 -0.64 -0.68 5.65
N ALA A 138 -0.96 -0.15 4.47
CA ALA A 138 -1.21 1.27 4.23
C ALA A 138 -2.15 1.46 3.06
N TYR A 139 -2.84 2.61 3.00
CA TYR A 139 -3.72 2.94 1.88
C TYR A 139 -3.75 4.45 1.59
N SER A 140 -4.01 4.79 0.33
CA SER A 140 -4.13 6.18 -0.13
C SER A 140 -5.49 6.79 0.23
N LEU A 141 -5.60 8.12 0.12
CA LEU A 141 -6.93 8.73 0.01
C LEU A 141 -7.63 8.21 -1.25
N GLY A 142 -8.96 8.10 -1.17
CA GLY A 142 -9.79 7.78 -2.33
C GLY A 142 -9.83 8.93 -3.33
N LYS A 143 -9.69 8.61 -4.61
CA LYS A 143 -9.77 9.58 -5.71
C LYS A 143 -10.93 9.24 -6.63
N THR A 144 -11.76 10.26 -6.89
CA THR A 144 -12.85 10.11 -7.84
C THR A 144 -12.27 10.04 -9.25
N VAL A 145 -12.61 8.98 -9.96
CA VAL A 145 -12.37 8.79 -11.39
C VAL A 145 -13.70 8.56 -12.08
N TYR A 146 -13.72 8.67 -13.39
CA TYR A 146 -14.92 8.44 -14.20
C TYR A 146 -14.59 7.39 -15.26
N SER A 147 -15.55 6.51 -15.50
CA SER A 147 -15.69 5.79 -16.76
C SER A 147 -16.27 6.77 -17.76
#